data_AF-A0A972V1S0-F1
#
_entry.id   AF-A0A972V1S0-F1
#
_cell.length_a   1.000
_cell.length_b   1.000
_cell.length_c   1.000
_cell.angle_alpha   90.00
_cell.angle_beta   90.00
_cell.angle_gamma   90.00
#
_symmetry.space_group_name_H-M   'P 1'
#
loop_
_entity.id
_entity.type
_entity.pdbx_description
1 polymer ?
#
loop_
_entity_poly.entity_id
_entity_poly.type
_entity_poly.pdbx_seq_one_letter_code
_entity_poly.pdbx_strand_id
1 'polypeptide(L)'
;SIRSWEQAFLNGECNEIQSIFWNPKLVEELYDTENDPWEVNNLADDPDYVDVLNRMRKANKNWTSDIFDTGFIPEADMVERAGEEPFYDYVRSEKVNLQEIMEVADLATLGNPENIETLSSYLNNNESAIRYWGATGLLILGENAKEALPELIIATNDPSGNVAVVAAEAIYNLGEKEAGKKALLNVLNNPSEYARCHALNAIDCINEKSPEIIEGVINLVNSSGDRSKNAYDLRASKWLIEKWGLNPDVYNITFEW
;
A
#
# COMPACT_ATOMS: atom_id res chain seq x y z
N SER A 1 24.23 -3.06 5.61
CA SER A 1 23.06 -3.49 4.82
C SER A 1 21.85 -2.67 5.25
N ILE A 2 20.74 -2.69 4.52
CA ILE A 2 19.50 -2.01 4.97
C ILE A 2 19.09 -2.53 6.36
N ARG A 3 19.13 -3.85 6.59
CA ARG A 3 18.82 -4.47 7.89
C ARG A 3 19.68 -3.94 9.06
N SER A 4 20.98 -3.70 8.84
CA SER A 4 21.83 -3.14 9.89
C SER A 4 21.51 -1.66 10.18
N TRP A 5 21.05 -0.92 9.17
CA TRP A 5 20.64 0.47 9.33
C TRP A 5 19.28 0.56 10.05
N GLU A 6 18.32 -0.30 9.70
CA GLU A 6 17.05 -0.43 10.40
C GLU A 6 17.26 -0.73 11.88
N GLN A 7 18.13 -1.70 12.19
CA GLN A 7 18.45 -2.05 13.58
C GLN A 7 19.08 -0.88 14.34
N ALA A 8 19.99 -0.13 13.71
CA ALA A 8 20.58 1.06 14.32
C ALA A 8 19.53 2.14 14.58
N PHE A 9 18.59 2.35 13.65
CA PHE A 9 17.46 3.26 13.84
C PHE A 9 16.57 2.83 15.00
N LEU A 10 16.16 1.56 15.05
CA LEU A 10 15.34 1.00 16.13
C LEU A 10 16.03 1.05 17.50
N ASN A 11 17.37 0.98 17.54
CA ASN A 11 18.17 1.13 18.75
C ASN A 11 18.37 2.59 19.19
N GLY A 12 17.93 3.58 18.40
CA GLY A 12 18.18 5.00 18.66
C GLY A 12 19.62 5.44 18.41
N GLU A 13 20.36 4.72 17.58
CA GLU A 13 21.77 4.97 17.24
C GLU A 13 21.93 5.94 16.05
N CYS A 14 20.85 6.16 15.28
CA CYS A 14 20.83 7.09 14.15
C CYS A 14 20.67 8.54 14.61
N ASN A 15 21.38 9.45 13.95
CA ASN A 15 21.09 10.89 14.08
C ASN A 15 19.84 11.27 13.25
N GLU A 16 19.45 12.55 13.29
CA GLU A 16 18.28 13.08 12.59
C GLU A 16 18.30 12.76 11.09
N ILE A 17 19.39 13.07 10.38
CA ILE A 17 19.54 12.82 8.94
C ILE A 17 19.44 11.32 8.63
N GLN A 18 20.14 10.48 9.40
CA GLN A 18 20.11 9.03 9.22
C GLN A 18 18.75 8.40 9.54
N SER A 19 17.88 9.13 10.24
CA SER A 19 16.54 8.68 10.62
C SER A 19 15.47 9.03 9.58
N ILE A 20 15.71 10.03 8.71
CA ILE A 20 14.74 10.48 7.68
C ILE A 20 14.25 9.32 6.80
N PHE A 21 15.13 8.37 6.48
CA PHE A 21 14.76 7.21 5.66
C PHE A 21 13.65 6.36 6.28
N TRP A 22 13.63 6.25 7.61
CA TRP A 22 12.73 5.38 8.39
C TRP A 22 11.49 6.11 8.93
N ASN A 23 11.49 7.45 8.90
CA ASN A 23 10.35 8.26 9.30
C ASN A 23 9.25 8.24 8.22
N PRO A 24 8.00 8.59 8.58
CA PRO A 24 6.94 8.83 7.62
C PRO A 24 7.39 9.83 6.54
N LYS A 25 7.08 9.51 5.29
CA LYS A 25 7.43 10.37 4.16
C LYS A 25 6.56 11.63 4.15
N LEU A 26 7.18 12.74 3.75
CA LEU A 26 6.48 13.99 3.51
C LEU A 26 5.67 13.89 2.22
N VAL A 27 4.68 14.77 2.07
CA VAL A 27 3.78 14.79 0.89
C VAL A 27 4.58 15.00 -0.39
N GLU A 28 5.56 15.92 -0.35
CA GLU A 28 6.45 16.19 -1.47
C GLU A 28 7.88 16.45 -0.99
N GLU A 29 8.83 16.08 -1.84
CA GLU A 29 10.25 16.29 -1.64
C GLU A 29 10.87 16.94 -2.88
N LEU A 30 11.59 18.06 -2.71
CA LEU A 30 12.29 18.79 -3.76
C LEU A 30 13.74 19.03 -3.31
N TYR A 31 14.70 18.57 -4.11
CA TYR A 31 16.12 18.66 -3.77
C TYR A 31 16.91 19.41 -4.85
N ASP A 32 17.86 20.25 -4.40
CA ASP A 32 18.90 20.82 -5.26
C ASP A 32 20.08 19.84 -5.30
N THR A 33 20.14 18.98 -6.31
CA THR A 33 21.16 17.92 -6.38
C THR A 33 22.58 18.43 -6.66
N GLU A 34 22.75 19.71 -7.05
CA GLU A 34 24.08 20.31 -7.22
C GLU A 34 24.64 20.79 -5.88
N ASN A 35 23.81 21.46 -5.07
CA ASN A 35 24.23 22.03 -3.77
C ASN A 35 23.94 21.09 -2.59
N ASP A 36 23.07 20.10 -2.77
CA ASP A 36 22.74 19.04 -1.83
C ASP A 36 22.84 17.64 -2.48
N PRO A 37 24.06 17.11 -2.69
CA PRO A 37 24.28 15.83 -3.35
C PRO A 37 23.72 14.61 -2.58
N TRP A 38 23.31 14.79 -1.33
CA TRP A 38 22.79 13.73 -0.47
C TRP A 38 21.28 13.83 -0.26
N GLU A 39 20.62 14.84 -0.85
CA GLU A 39 19.17 15.01 -0.83
C GLU A 39 18.61 15.02 0.61
N VAL A 40 19.26 15.79 1.51
CA VAL A 40 18.89 15.87 2.93
C VAL A 40 18.12 17.15 3.29
N ASN A 41 18.17 18.18 2.43
CA ASN A 41 17.49 19.46 2.61
C ASN A 41 16.31 19.55 1.64
N ASN A 42 15.13 19.17 2.13
CA ASN A 42 13.90 19.27 1.34
C ASN A 42 13.48 20.75 1.18
N LEU A 43 13.39 21.22 -0.06
CA LEU A 43 13.02 22.57 -0.48
C LEU A 43 11.54 22.70 -0.83
N ALA A 44 10.72 21.67 -0.65
CA ALA A 44 9.31 21.68 -1.07
C ALA A 44 8.49 22.78 -0.38
N ASP A 45 8.79 23.09 0.88
CA ASP A 45 8.10 24.16 1.64
C ASP A 45 8.83 25.51 1.57
N ASP A 46 9.92 25.62 0.81
CA ASP A 46 10.67 26.88 0.68
C ASP A 46 9.96 27.84 -0.29
N PRO A 47 9.53 29.04 0.17
CA PRO A 47 8.83 30.00 -0.67
C PRO A 47 9.64 30.47 -1.89
N ASP A 48 10.98 30.43 -1.82
CA ASP A 48 11.84 30.84 -2.93
C ASP A 48 11.84 29.80 -4.08
N TYR A 49 11.40 28.56 -3.81
CA TYR A 49 11.39 27.45 -4.77
C TYR A 49 9.99 27.05 -5.26
N VAL A 50 8.94 27.78 -4.88
CA VAL A 50 7.54 27.49 -5.25
C VAL A 50 7.35 27.36 -6.77
N ASP A 51 7.97 28.24 -7.56
CA ASP A 51 7.88 28.19 -9.02
C ASP A 51 8.57 26.94 -9.60
N VAL A 52 9.68 26.50 -8.99
CA VAL A 52 10.39 25.28 -9.37
C VAL A 52 9.56 24.05 -9.04
N LEU A 53 9.03 23.99 -7.81
CA LEU A 53 8.15 22.92 -7.35
C LEU A 53 6.94 22.77 -8.28
N ASN A 54 6.23 23.87 -8.55
CA ASN A 54 5.06 23.87 -9.42
C ASN A 54 5.39 23.42 -10.85
N ARG A 55 6.54 23.86 -11.39
CA ARG A 55 7.01 23.44 -12.72
C ARG A 55 7.30 21.94 -12.75
N MET A 56 8.01 21.41 -11.75
CA MET A 56 8.36 19.99 -11.69
C MET A 56 7.15 19.10 -11.44
N ARG A 57 6.25 19.49 -10.53
CA ARG A 57 4.96 18.80 -10.31
C ARG A 57 4.15 18.70 -11.59
N LYS A 58 4.04 19.81 -12.33
CA LYS A 58 3.35 19.83 -13.64
C LYS A 58 4.03 18.93 -14.66
N ALA A 59 5.37 18.95 -14.73
CA ALA A 59 6.11 18.08 -15.64
C ALA A 59 5.91 16.59 -15.31
N ASN A 60 5.93 16.23 -14.02
CA ASN A 60 5.68 14.87 -13.55
C ASN A 60 4.25 14.42 -13.90
N LYS A 61 3.24 15.24 -13.59
CA LYS A 61 1.84 14.94 -13.91
C LYS A 61 1.60 14.76 -15.40
N ASN A 62 2.20 15.62 -16.24
CA ASN A 62 2.11 15.46 -17.68
C ASN A 62 2.76 14.15 -18.14
N TRP A 63 3.94 13.82 -17.60
CA TRP A 63 4.65 12.60 -17.96
C TRP A 63 3.88 11.34 -17.58
N THR A 64 3.35 11.26 -16.36
CA THR A 64 2.57 10.09 -15.91
C THR A 64 1.32 9.89 -16.77
N SER A 65 0.61 10.97 -17.11
CA SER A 65 -0.52 10.93 -18.06
C SER A 65 -0.09 10.49 -19.46
N ASP A 66 1.00 11.05 -20.01
CA ASP A 66 1.48 10.76 -21.37
C ASP A 66 1.88 9.29 -21.56
N ILE A 67 2.45 8.67 -20.52
CA ILE A 67 2.84 7.25 -20.56
C ILE A 67 1.71 6.29 -20.15
N PHE A 68 0.53 6.80 -19.79
CA PHE A 68 -0.57 6.02 -19.22
C PHE A 68 -0.09 5.16 -18.05
N ASP A 69 0.51 5.81 -17.05
CA ASP A 69 1.15 5.12 -15.95
C ASP A 69 0.17 4.16 -15.26
N THR A 70 0.49 2.88 -15.34
CA THR A 70 -0.33 1.80 -14.81
C THR A 70 -0.26 1.74 -13.30
N GLY A 71 0.76 2.32 -12.67
CA GLY A 71 1.01 2.25 -11.21
C GLY A 71 -0.12 2.81 -10.34
N PHE A 72 -1.07 3.53 -10.94
CA PHE A 72 -2.27 4.04 -10.27
C PHE A 72 -3.40 3.01 -10.10
N ILE A 73 -3.27 1.82 -10.69
CA ILE A 73 -4.23 0.71 -10.54
C ILE A 73 -3.57 -0.40 -9.71
N PRO A 74 -4.22 -0.93 -8.65
CA PRO A 74 -3.61 -2.00 -7.85
C PRO A 74 -3.36 -3.28 -8.66
N GLU A 75 -2.29 -4.02 -8.37
CA GLU A 75 -1.82 -5.13 -9.22
C GLU A 75 -2.84 -6.27 -9.38
N ALA A 76 -3.57 -6.65 -8.31
CA ALA A 76 -4.62 -7.68 -8.44
C ALA A 76 -5.76 -7.22 -9.35
N ASP A 77 -6.16 -5.95 -9.20
CA ASP A 77 -7.15 -5.30 -10.03
C ASP A 77 -6.69 -5.23 -11.49
N MET A 78 -5.40 -4.98 -11.76
CA MET A 78 -4.88 -4.95 -13.14
C MET A 78 -5.16 -6.26 -13.87
N VAL A 79 -4.83 -7.38 -13.21
CA VAL A 79 -4.98 -8.73 -13.78
C VAL A 79 -6.45 -9.07 -13.96
N GLU A 80 -7.29 -8.76 -12.98
CA GLU A 80 -8.72 -9.03 -13.06
C GLU A 80 -9.40 -8.24 -14.19
N ARG A 81 -9.06 -6.96 -14.33
CA ARG A 81 -9.69 -6.05 -15.29
C ARG A 81 -9.33 -6.34 -16.73
N ALA A 82 -8.05 -6.59 -17.01
CA ALA A 82 -7.60 -6.81 -18.37
C ALA A 82 -7.87 -8.23 -18.87
N GLY A 83 -7.98 -9.21 -17.96
CA GLY A 83 -8.21 -10.60 -18.32
C GLY A 83 -7.11 -11.12 -19.25
N GLU A 84 -7.46 -11.44 -20.49
CA GLU A 84 -6.50 -11.92 -21.51
C GLU A 84 -5.85 -10.79 -22.33
N GLU A 85 -6.35 -9.56 -22.23
CA GLU A 85 -5.80 -8.41 -22.95
C GLU A 85 -4.48 -7.95 -22.31
N PRO A 86 -3.46 -7.54 -23.09
CA PRO A 86 -2.28 -6.89 -22.51
C PRO A 86 -2.70 -5.63 -21.73
N PHE A 87 -2.26 -5.50 -20.48
CA PHE A 87 -2.65 -4.37 -19.63
C PHE A 87 -2.28 -3.01 -20.27
N TYR A 88 -1.18 -2.97 -21.04
CA TYR A 88 -0.76 -1.81 -21.84
C TYR A 88 -1.86 -1.30 -22.79
N ASP A 89 -2.56 -2.20 -23.46
CA ASP A 89 -3.66 -1.88 -24.39
C ASP A 89 -4.92 -1.52 -23.63
N TYR A 90 -5.22 -2.25 -22.54
CA TYR A 90 -6.37 -2.00 -21.68
C TYR A 90 -6.39 -0.55 -21.16
N VAL A 91 -5.28 -0.05 -20.60
CA VAL A 91 -5.22 1.32 -20.04
C VAL A 91 -5.22 2.42 -21.11
N ARG A 92 -4.94 2.07 -22.36
CA ARG A 92 -5.01 2.98 -23.52
C ARG A 92 -6.35 2.89 -24.25
N SER A 93 -7.26 2.04 -23.76
CA SER A 93 -8.63 1.94 -24.26
C SER A 93 -9.56 2.91 -23.52
N GLU A 94 -10.78 3.09 -24.03
CA GLU A 94 -11.82 3.90 -23.36
C GLU A 94 -12.47 3.16 -22.17
N LYS A 95 -12.02 1.95 -21.82
CA LYS A 95 -12.60 1.13 -20.74
C LYS A 95 -12.28 1.67 -19.34
N VAL A 96 -11.24 2.48 -19.21
CA VAL A 96 -10.78 3.02 -17.93
C VAL A 96 -10.51 4.51 -18.06
N ASN A 97 -11.01 5.28 -17.10
CA ASN A 97 -10.70 6.70 -16.99
C ASN A 97 -9.45 6.89 -16.14
N LEU A 98 -8.27 6.64 -16.71
CA LEU A 98 -7.01 6.70 -15.96
C LEU A 98 -6.75 8.10 -15.38
N GLN A 99 -7.16 9.15 -16.09
CA GLN A 99 -7.00 10.53 -15.63
C GLN A 99 -7.76 10.79 -14.32
N GLU A 100 -8.99 10.30 -14.21
CA GLU A 100 -9.78 10.41 -12.98
C GLU A 100 -9.14 9.63 -11.83
N ILE A 101 -8.62 8.43 -12.09
CA ILE A 101 -7.91 7.63 -11.07
C ILE A 101 -6.67 8.39 -10.57
N MET A 102 -5.89 9.00 -11.47
CA MET A 102 -4.73 9.82 -11.13
C MET A 102 -5.10 11.03 -10.28
N GLU A 103 -6.22 11.70 -10.59
CA GLU A 103 -6.70 12.85 -9.80
C GLU A 103 -7.13 12.46 -8.39
N VAL A 104 -7.76 11.30 -8.24
CA VAL A 104 -8.13 10.75 -6.92
C VAL A 104 -6.88 10.35 -6.12
N ALA A 105 -5.88 9.75 -6.78
CA ALA A 105 -4.61 9.39 -6.17
C ALA A 105 -3.82 10.64 -5.70
N ASP A 106 -3.77 11.68 -6.53
CA ASP A 106 -3.19 12.98 -6.16
C ASP A 106 -3.89 13.50 -4.89
N LEU A 107 -5.23 13.50 -4.85
CA LEU A 107 -5.98 13.98 -3.67
C LEU A 107 -5.70 13.14 -2.41
N ALA A 108 -5.64 11.82 -2.55
CA ALA A 108 -5.40 10.89 -1.46
C ALA A 108 -4.03 11.08 -0.81
N THR A 109 -3.00 11.35 -1.63
CA THR A 109 -1.61 11.46 -1.16
C THR A 109 -1.28 12.82 -0.53
N LEU A 110 -2.15 13.83 -0.65
CA LEU A 110 -2.00 15.11 0.04
C LEU A 110 -2.06 15.00 1.57
N GLY A 111 -2.71 13.96 2.11
CA GLY A 111 -2.88 13.80 3.55
C GLY A 111 -3.60 14.98 4.23
N ASN A 112 -4.45 15.71 3.51
CA ASN A 112 -5.21 16.85 4.05
C ASN A 112 -6.53 16.37 4.69
N PRO A 113 -6.73 16.56 6.01
CA PRO A 113 -7.98 16.18 6.70
C PRO A 113 -9.25 16.84 6.14
N GLU A 114 -9.15 17.97 5.45
CA GLU A 114 -10.31 18.60 4.81
C GLU A 114 -10.94 17.73 3.71
N ASN A 115 -10.19 16.74 3.21
CA ASN A 115 -10.65 15.83 2.15
C ASN A 115 -11.40 14.60 2.68
N ILE A 116 -11.56 14.42 3.99
CA ILE A 116 -12.17 13.20 4.57
C ILE A 116 -13.53 12.88 3.96
N GLU A 117 -14.45 13.86 3.87
CA GLU A 117 -15.77 13.65 3.29
C GLU A 117 -15.69 13.18 1.82
N THR A 118 -14.77 13.79 1.06
CA THR A 118 -14.56 13.45 -0.35
C THR A 118 -13.97 12.04 -0.49
N LEU A 119 -12.95 11.70 0.31
CA LEU A 119 -12.32 10.38 0.31
C LEU A 119 -13.29 9.28 0.73
N SER A 120 -14.14 9.52 1.74
CA SER A 120 -15.20 8.60 2.14
C SER A 120 -16.22 8.38 1.02
N SER A 121 -16.55 9.42 0.26
CA SER A 121 -17.47 9.29 -0.88
C SER A 121 -16.92 8.37 -1.98
N TYR A 122 -15.60 8.36 -2.18
CA TYR A 122 -14.94 7.50 -3.16
C TYR A 122 -15.07 6.02 -2.86
N LEU A 123 -15.25 5.62 -1.59
CA LEU A 123 -15.47 4.22 -1.20
C LEU A 123 -16.75 3.62 -1.80
N ASN A 124 -17.65 4.43 -2.35
CA ASN A 124 -18.89 3.99 -2.99
C ASN A 124 -18.84 4.10 -4.54
N ASN A 125 -17.67 4.41 -5.11
CA ASN A 125 -17.53 4.53 -6.56
C ASN A 125 -17.61 3.16 -7.25
N ASN A 126 -18.14 3.11 -8.47
CA ASN A 126 -18.17 1.87 -9.28
C ASN A 126 -16.76 1.39 -9.67
N GLU A 127 -15.82 2.31 -9.81
CA GLU A 127 -14.42 2.06 -10.17
C GLU A 127 -13.60 1.67 -8.93
N SER A 128 -13.10 0.43 -8.86
CA SER A 128 -12.39 -0.08 -7.69
C SER A 128 -11.05 0.62 -7.42
N ALA A 129 -10.42 1.23 -8.43
CA ALA A 129 -9.19 2.00 -8.23
C ALA A 129 -9.49 3.32 -7.52
N ILE A 130 -10.64 3.95 -7.80
CA ILE A 130 -11.11 5.12 -7.06
C ILE A 130 -11.43 4.73 -5.62
N ARG A 131 -12.12 3.60 -5.39
CA ARG A 131 -12.35 3.08 -4.03
C ARG A 131 -11.05 2.82 -3.29
N TYR A 132 -10.06 2.22 -3.96
CA TYR A 132 -8.74 1.93 -3.41
C TYR A 132 -8.02 3.21 -2.98
N TRP A 133 -7.99 4.24 -3.83
CA TRP A 133 -7.36 5.51 -3.48
C TRP A 133 -8.14 6.28 -2.40
N GLY A 134 -9.47 6.18 -2.39
CA GLY A 134 -10.30 6.68 -1.28
C GLY A 134 -9.90 6.05 0.06
N ALA A 135 -9.81 4.72 0.12
CA ALA A 135 -9.37 4.00 1.31
C ALA A 135 -7.91 4.34 1.67
N THR A 136 -7.03 4.50 0.67
CA THR A 136 -5.61 4.81 0.86
C THR A 136 -5.43 6.20 1.45
N GLY A 137 -6.17 7.20 0.97
CA GLY A 137 -6.14 8.55 1.55
C GLY A 137 -6.61 8.55 2.99
N LEU A 138 -7.65 7.78 3.32
CA LEU A 138 -8.13 7.63 4.70
C LEU A 138 -7.10 6.91 5.60
N LEU A 139 -6.40 5.90 5.07
CA LEU A 139 -5.29 5.24 5.78
C LEU A 139 -4.15 6.23 6.07
N ILE A 140 -3.74 7.03 5.08
CA ILE A 140 -2.70 8.07 5.21
C ILE A 140 -3.06 9.08 6.30
N LEU A 141 -4.33 9.48 6.38
CA LEU A 141 -4.83 10.43 7.38
C LEU A 141 -4.81 9.89 8.82
N GLY A 142 -4.71 8.57 9.00
CA GLY A 142 -4.64 7.92 10.32
C GLY A 142 -5.80 8.32 11.22
N GLU A 143 -5.52 8.69 12.48
CA GLU A 143 -6.53 9.09 13.48
C GLU A 143 -7.46 10.22 13.02
N ASN A 144 -7.05 11.08 12.08
CA ASN A 144 -7.94 12.11 11.55
C ASN A 144 -9.11 11.50 10.77
N ALA A 145 -8.95 10.33 10.15
CA ALA A 145 -9.98 9.64 9.38
C ALA A 145 -11.00 8.88 10.25
N LYS A 146 -11.01 9.06 11.58
CA LYS A 146 -11.90 8.33 12.49
C LYS A 146 -13.39 8.48 12.16
N GLU A 147 -13.78 9.63 11.60
CA GLU A 147 -15.16 9.88 11.18
C GLU A 147 -15.59 9.01 9.98
N ALA A 148 -14.63 8.51 9.19
CA ALA A 148 -14.86 7.61 8.05
C ALA A 148 -14.89 6.12 8.44
N LEU A 149 -14.80 5.78 9.73
CA LEU A 149 -14.86 4.40 10.21
C LEU A 149 -16.06 3.61 9.66
N PRO A 150 -17.30 4.14 9.64
CA PRO A 150 -18.45 3.40 9.12
C PRO A 150 -18.27 2.95 7.67
N GLU A 151 -17.80 3.85 6.80
CA GLU A 151 -17.56 3.57 5.39
C GLU A 151 -16.39 2.61 5.18
N LEU A 152 -15.30 2.77 5.96
CA LEU A 152 -14.15 1.85 5.92
C LEU A 152 -14.54 0.44 6.37
N ILE A 153 -15.36 0.30 7.41
CA ILE A 153 -15.86 -1.01 7.87
C ILE A 153 -16.66 -1.69 6.75
N ILE A 154 -17.49 -0.96 6.01
CA ILE A 154 -18.20 -1.51 4.84
C ILE A 154 -17.20 -1.95 3.76
N ALA A 155 -16.22 -1.10 3.45
CA ALA A 155 -15.20 -1.35 2.42
C ALA A 155 -14.29 -2.56 2.74
N THR A 156 -14.23 -3.03 3.98
CA THR A 156 -13.52 -4.30 4.31
C THR A 156 -14.12 -5.54 3.63
N ASN A 157 -15.35 -5.44 3.12
CA ASN A 157 -16.02 -6.49 2.36
C ASN A 157 -16.08 -6.19 0.86
N ASP A 158 -15.22 -5.29 0.37
CA ASP A 158 -15.18 -4.92 -1.05
C ASP A 158 -14.87 -6.14 -1.95
N PRO A 159 -15.47 -6.23 -3.15
CA PRO A 159 -15.12 -7.26 -4.12
C PRO A 159 -13.64 -7.24 -4.53
N SER A 160 -13.02 -6.06 -4.61
CA SER A 160 -11.58 -5.93 -4.83
C SER A 160 -10.82 -6.27 -3.55
N GLY A 161 -9.96 -7.28 -3.64
CA GLY A 161 -9.07 -7.64 -2.55
C GLY A 161 -8.16 -6.48 -2.13
N ASN A 162 -7.74 -5.62 -3.05
CA ASN A 162 -6.89 -4.47 -2.72
C ASN A 162 -7.65 -3.41 -1.92
N VAL A 163 -8.90 -3.11 -2.27
CA VAL A 163 -9.74 -2.17 -1.49
C VAL A 163 -9.98 -2.73 -0.08
N ALA A 164 -10.34 -4.02 0.02
CA ALA A 164 -10.58 -4.67 1.29
C ALA A 164 -9.36 -4.66 2.21
N VAL A 165 -8.14 -4.87 1.67
CA VAL A 165 -6.89 -4.82 2.45
C VAL A 165 -6.63 -3.43 3.01
N VAL A 166 -6.69 -2.38 2.18
CA VAL A 166 -6.42 -1.01 2.67
C VAL A 166 -7.45 -0.59 3.71
N ALA A 167 -8.72 -0.90 3.47
CA ALA A 167 -9.77 -0.62 4.45
C ALA A 167 -9.52 -1.38 5.76
N ALA A 168 -9.12 -2.65 5.70
CA ALA A 168 -8.80 -3.46 6.86
C ALA A 168 -7.63 -2.91 7.68
N GLU A 169 -6.56 -2.46 7.01
CA GLU A 169 -5.42 -1.81 7.64
C GLU A 169 -5.82 -0.49 8.32
N ALA A 170 -6.60 0.34 7.62
CA ALA A 170 -7.09 1.62 8.14
C ALA A 170 -7.92 1.43 9.42
N ILE A 171 -8.91 0.54 9.39
CA ILE A 171 -9.75 0.31 10.58
C ILE A 171 -8.97 -0.33 11.72
N TYR A 172 -7.97 -1.18 11.44
CA TYR A 172 -7.11 -1.76 12.47
C TYR A 172 -6.34 -0.67 13.21
N ASN A 173 -5.73 0.25 12.46
CA ASN A 173 -4.98 1.39 13.01
C ASN A 173 -5.88 2.36 13.79
N LEU A 174 -7.15 2.52 13.37
CA LEU A 174 -8.17 3.31 14.08
C LEU A 174 -8.79 2.62 15.30
N GLY A 175 -8.35 1.40 15.62
CA GLY A 175 -8.71 0.67 16.84
C GLY A 175 -9.71 -0.49 16.65
N GLU A 176 -10.27 -0.67 15.46
CA GLU A 176 -11.18 -1.80 15.13
C GLU A 176 -10.40 -3.07 14.78
N LYS A 177 -9.53 -3.50 15.71
CA LYS A 177 -8.53 -4.53 15.49
C LYS A 177 -9.11 -5.88 15.05
N GLU A 178 -10.16 -6.34 15.72
CA GLU A 178 -10.77 -7.64 15.40
C GLU A 178 -11.41 -7.65 14.01
N ALA A 179 -12.07 -6.56 13.63
CA ALA A 179 -12.67 -6.42 12.31
C ALA A 179 -11.58 -6.36 11.22
N GLY A 180 -10.52 -5.56 11.44
CA GLY A 180 -9.38 -5.47 10.53
C GLY A 180 -8.69 -6.82 10.33
N LYS A 181 -8.38 -7.54 11.41
CA LYS A 181 -7.80 -8.90 11.34
C LYS A 181 -8.67 -9.85 10.53
N LYS A 182 -9.97 -9.88 10.81
CA LYS A 182 -10.91 -10.77 10.12
C LYS A 182 -10.96 -10.48 8.62
N ALA A 183 -10.93 -9.21 8.23
CA ALA A 183 -10.92 -8.81 6.83
C ALA A 183 -9.61 -9.23 6.13
N LEU A 184 -8.45 -9.02 6.75
CA LEU A 184 -7.16 -9.48 6.22
C LEU A 184 -7.13 -11.01 6.05
N LEU A 185 -7.59 -11.77 7.05
CA LEU A 185 -7.73 -13.23 6.97
C LEU A 185 -8.64 -13.68 5.82
N ASN A 186 -9.72 -12.94 5.56
CA ASN A 186 -10.60 -13.23 4.43
C ASN A 186 -9.86 -13.04 3.10
N VAL A 187 -9.06 -11.97 2.95
CA VAL A 187 -8.29 -11.73 1.73
C VAL A 187 -7.17 -12.75 1.52
N LEU A 188 -6.62 -13.38 2.58
CA LEU A 188 -5.69 -14.51 2.41
C LEU A 188 -6.29 -15.71 1.66
N ASN A 189 -7.61 -15.79 1.53
CA ASN A 189 -8.30 -16.82 0.73
C ASN A 189 -8.68 -16.33 -0.69
N ASN A 190 -8.29 -15.11 -1.07
CA ASN A 190 -8.59 -14.56 -2.39
C ASN A 190 -7.88 -15.37 -3.49
N PRO A 191 -8.52 -15.63 -4.65
CA PRO A 191 -7.87 -16.35 -5.75
C PRO A 191 -6.65 -15.64 -6.32
N SER A 192 -6.60 -14.30 -6.24
CA SER A 192 -5.47 -13.51 -6.72
C SER A 192 -4.28 -13.56 -5.76
N GLU A 193 -3.14 -14.05 -6.26
CA GLU A 193 -1.86 -14.04 -5.54
C GLU A 193 -1.44 -12.63 -5.11
N TYR A 194 -1.68 -11.63 -5.95
CA TYR A 194 -1.33 -10.24 -5.67
C TYR A 194 -2.16 -9.67 -4.51
N ALA A 195 -3.44 -10.02 -4.44
CA ALA A 195 -4.30 -9.60 -3.32
C ALA A 195 -3.86 -10.27 -2.00
N ARG A 196 -3.48 -11.55 -2.04
CA ARG A 196 -2.94 -12.26 -0.87
C ARG A 196 -1.61 -11.66 -0.41
N CYS A 197 -0.70 -11.38 -1.35
CA CYS A 197 0.56 -10.70 -1.07
C CYS A 197 0.34 -9.34 -0.39
N HIS A 198 -0.60 -8.54 -0.91
CA HIS A 198 -0.94 -7.25 -0.31
C HIS A 198 -1.48 -7.39 1.11
N ALA A 199 -2.35 -8.38 1.37
CA ALA A 199 -2.83 -8.66 2.73
C ALA A 199 -1.70 -9.07 3.70
N LEU A 200 -0.72 -9.85 3.22
CA LEU A 200 0.46 -10.21 4.01
C LEU A 200 1.35 -9.00 4.32
N ASN A 201 1.51 -8.08 3.38
CA ASN A 201 2.22 -6.82 3.61
C ASN A 201 1.49 -5.97 4.66
N ALA A 202 0.16 -5.84 4.57
CA ALA A 202 -0.63 -5.13 5.57
C ALA A 202 -0.52 -5.77 6.96
N ILE A 203 -0.54 -7.11 7.05
CA ILE A 203 -0.28 -7.86 8.30
C ILE A 203 1.10 -7.51 8.87
N ASP A 204 2.12 -7.40 8.02
CA ASP A 204 3.47 -7.00 8.43
C ASP A 204 3.51 -5.56 8.96
N CYS A 205 2.85 -4.64 8.27
CA CYS A 205 2.75 -3.22 8.62
C CYS A 205 2.08 -3.01 9.99
N ILE A 206 0.96 -3.70 10.25
CA ILE A 206 0.27 -3.62 11.56
C ILE A 206 0.95 -4.44 12.65
N ASN A 207 2.03 -5.17 12.31
CA ASN A 207 2.81 -6.04 13.20
C ASN A 207 1.93 -7.02 14.01
N GLU A 208 0.91 -7.58 13.36
CA GLU A 208 -0.01 -8.51 13.98
C GLU A 208 0.53 -9.94 13.89
N LYS A 209 0.50 -10.66 15.01
CA LYS A 209 1.03 -12.02 15.14
C LYS A 209 0.17 -12.91 16.04
N SER A 210 -1.12 -12.59 16.14
CA SER A 210 -2.06 -13.42 16.89
C SER A 210 -2.09 -14.85 16.33
N PRO A 211 -2.44 -15.86 17.15
CA PRO A 211 -2.52 -17.24 16.70
C PRO A 211 -3.39 -17.42 15.44
N GLU A 212 -4.46 -16.65 15.32
CA GLU A 212 -5.37 -16.67 14.15
C GLU A 212 -4.68 -16.18 12.88
N ILE A 213 -3.88 -15.11 12.96
CA ILE A 213 -3.08 -14.61 11.83
C ILE A 213 -2.01 -15.63 11.44
N ILE A 214 -1.28 -16.18 12.43
CA ILE A 214 -0.27 -17.21 12.16
C ILE A 214 -0.91 -18.40 11.46
N GLU A 215 -2.02 -18.91 12.00
CA GLU A 215 -2.75 -20.02 11.39
C GLU A 215 -3.22 -19.69 9.96
N GLY A 216 -3.75 -18.48 9.74
CA GLY A 216 -4.14 -18.01 8.41
C GLY A 216 -2.99 -18.03 7.39
N VAL A 217 -1.82 -17.50 7.78
CA VAL A 217 -0.62 -17.50 6.91
C VAL A 217 -0.10 -18.92 6.66
N ILE A 218 -0.08 -19.78 7.68
CA ILE A 218 0.32 -21.19 7.53
C ILE A 218 -0.65 -21.95 6.60
N ASN A 219 -1.95 -21.72 6.74
CA ASN A 219 -2.96 -22.34 5.89
C ASN A 219 -2.83 -21.88 4.43
N LEU A 220 -2.56 -20.59 4.21
CA LEU A 220 -2.25 -20.06 2.88
C LEU A 220 -1.07 -20.83 2.25
N VAL A 221 0.07 -20.92 2.95
CA VAL A 221 1.26 -21.63 2.44
C VAL A 221 0.97 -23.09 2.14
N ASN A 222 0.20 -23.77 3.00
CA ASN A 222 -0.14 -25.17 2.81
C ASN A 222 -1.13 -25.41 1.67
N SER A 223 -2.02 -24.45 1.40
CA SER A 223 -3.00 -24.52 0.31
C SER A 223 -2.43 -24.10 -1.05
N SER A 224 -1.28 -23.40 -1.08
CA SER A 224 -0.69 -22.91 -2.32
C SER A 224 -0.22 -24.06 -3.23
N GLY A 225 -0.67 -24.01 -4.48
CA GLY A 225 -0.29 -24.97 -5.52
C GLY A 225 1.07 -24.69 -6.16
N ASP A 226 1.47 -23.42 -6.25
CA ASP A 226 2.81 -23.03 -6.70
C ASP A 226 3.71 -22.81 -5.48
N ARG A 227 4.81 -23.56 -5.38
CA ARG A 227 5.85 -23.41 -4.34
C ARG A 227 7.12 -22.76 -4.84
N SER A 228 7.08 -22.15 -6.03
CA SER A 228 8.22 -21.45 -6.62
C SER A 228 8.54 -20.17 -5.86
N LYS A 229 9.80 -19.72 -5.98
CA LYS A 229 10.25 -18.42 -5.47
C LYS A 229 9.60 -17.22 -6.17
N ASN A 230 8.86 -17.46 -7.25
CA ASN A 230 8.20 -16.39 -8.00
C ASN A 230 6.85 -16.03 -7.38
N ALA A 231 6.27 -16.92 -6.56
CA ALA A 231 5.05 -16.65 -5.81
C ALA A 231 5.30 -15.54 -4.76
N TYR A 232 4.73 -14.36 -5.00
CA TYR A 232 4.87 -13.17 -4.15
C TYR A 232 4.30 -13.39 -2.76
N ASP A 233 3.11 -14.00 -2.67
CA ASP A 233 2.46 -14.33 -1.41
C ASP A 233 3.26 -15.33 -0.57
N LEU A 234 3.91 -16.32 -1.19
CA LEU A 234 4.80 -17.25 -0.47
C LEU A 234 6.08 -16.59 0.01
N ARG A 235 6.65 -15.65 -0.74
CA ARG A 235 7.80 -14.86 -0.28
C ARG A 235 7.43 -13.99 0.92
N ALA A 236 6.30 -13.31 0.87
CA ALA A 236 5.80 -12.53 2.00
C ALA A 236 5.47 -13.43 3.21
N SER A 237 4.85 -14.60 2.98
CA SER A 237 4.57 -15.57 4.04
C SER A 237 5.84 -16.11 4.69
N LYS A 238 6.86 -16.45 3.88
CA LYS A 238 8.17 -16.89 4.39
C LYS A 238 8.81 -15.81 5.26
N TRP A 239 8.78 -14.55 4.80
CA TRP A 239 9.28 -13.43 5.58
C TRP A 239 8.58 -13.30 6.93
N LEU A 240 7.25 -13.36 6.97
CA LEU A 240 6.49 -13.29 8.22
C LEU A 240 6.83 -14.45 9.17
N ILE A 241 6.90 -15.68 8.67
CA ILE A 241 7.28 -16.87 9.46
C ILE A 241 8.68 -16.70 10.08
N GLU A 242 9.65 -16.21 9.30
CA GLU A 242 11.01 -15.91 9.77
C GLU A 242 11.00 -14.77 10.81
N LYS A 243 10.31 -13.66 10.53
CA LYS A 243 10.18 -12.50 11.43
C LYS A 243 9.54 -12.87 12.77
N TRP A 244 8.58 -13.78 12.76
CA TRP A 244 7.93 -14.29 13.97
C TRP A 244 8.76 -15.34 14.73
N GLY A 245 9.90 -15.77 14.19
CA GLY A 245 10.76 -16.78 14.80
C GLY A 245 10.15 -18.18 14.83
N LEU A 246 9.23 -18.47 13.91
CA LEU A 246 8.56 -19.76 13.81
C LEU A 246 9.45 -20.76 13.06
N ASN A 247 9.43 -22.02 13.49
CA ASN A 247 10.09 -23.10 12.76
C ASN A 247 9.11 -23.68 11.71
N PRO A 248 9.37 -23.52 10.39
CA PRO A 248 8.49 -24.04 9.33
C PRO A 248 8.26 -25.56 9.40
N ASP A 249 9.26 -26.32 9.89
CA ASP A 249 9.17 -27.79 9.98
C ASP A 249 8.03 -28.25 10.90
N VAL A 250 7.70 -27.47 11.93
CA VAL A 250 6.59 -27.76 12.85
C VAL A 250 5.25 -27.76 12.13
N TYR A 251 5.16 -27.01 11.02
CA TYR A 251 3.95 -26.86 10.21
C TYR A 251 4.01 -27.67 8.91
N ASN A 252 5.02 -28.54 8.74
CA ASN A 252 5.29 -29.28 7.51
C ASN A 252 5.50 -28.37 6.28
N ILE A 253 6.10 -27.20 6.48
CA ILE A 253 6.42 -26.27 5.41
C ILE A 253 7.90 -26.36 5.09
N THR A 254 8.22 -26.58 3.81
CA THR A 254 9.59 -26.48 3.27
C THR A 254 9.60 -25.43 2.17
N PHE A 255 10.51 -24.46 2.27
CA PHE A 255 10.85 -23.53 1.19
C PHE A 255 12.20 -23.97 0.60
N GLU A 256 12.21 -24.40 -0.66
CA GLU A 256 13.42 -24.94 -1.33
C GLU A 256 14.35 -23.85 -1.90
N TRP A 257 14.15 -22.59 -1.53
CA TRP A 257 14.80 -21.41 -2.08
C TRP A 257 14.95 -20.29 -1.04
#